data_AF-A0A534WGM4-F1
#
_entry.id   AF-A0A534WGM4-F1
#
_cell.length_a   1.000
_cell.length_b   1.000
_cell.length_c   1.000
_cell.angle_alpha   90.00
_cell.angle_beta   90.00
_cell.angle_gamma   90.00
#
_symmetry.space_group_name_H-M   'P 1'
#
loop_
_entity.id
_entity.type
_entity.pdbx_description
1 polymer ?
#
loop_
_entity_poly.entity_id
_entity_poly.type
_entity_poly.pdbx_seq_one_letter_code
_entity_poly.pdbx_strand_id
1 'polypeptide(L)' 'MSTLHVRNVPPEIYASLRRRARERKSSISVETIRLLGRALRVDRPGVRELLEEIESDRPVARRRTPSAAALIREDRTRR' A
#
# COMPACT_ATOMS: atom_id res chain seq x y z
N MET A 1 -26.45 -5.46 10.14
CA MET A 1 -25.64 -5.67 8.92
C MET A 1 -26.18 -4.76 7.84
N SER A 2 -25.34 -3.93 7.23
CA SER A 2 -25.71 -3.11 6.08
C SER A 2 -25.55 -3.92 4.79
N THR A 3 -26.54 -3.87 3.90
CA THR A 3 -26.51 -4.56 2.61
C THR A 3 -26.35 -3.53 1.49
N LEU A 4 -25.34 -3.72 0.63
CA LEU A 4 -25.16 -2.93 -0.59
C LEU A 4 -25.74 -3.69 -1.77
N HIS A 5 -26.72 -3.11 -2.45
CA HIS A 5 -27.26 -3.63 -3.70
C HIS A 5 -26.76 -2.78 -4.86
N VAL A 6 -26.13 -3.42 -5.86
CA VAL A 6 -25.61 -2.75 -7.05
C VAL A 6 -26.34 -3.30 -8.27
N ARG A 7 -27.00 -2.42 -9.02
CA ARG A 7 -27.69 -2.77 -10.26
C ARG A 7 -26.84 -2.38 -11.48
N ASN A 8 -27.11 -3.03 -12.60
CA ASN A 8 -26.49 -2.73 -13.89
C ASN A 8 -24.95 -2.78 -13.86
N VAL A 9 -24.39 -3.78 -13.15
CA VAL A 9 -22.94 -4.00 -13.14
C VAL A 9 -22.50 -4.39 -14.55
N PRO A 10 -21.53 -3.66 -15.16
CA PRO A 10 -21.03 -4.02 -16.47
C PRO A 10 -20.51 -5.47 -16.49
N PRO A 11 -20.79 -6.25 -17.54
CA PRO A 11 -20.46 -7.67 -17.58
C PRO A 11 -18.97 -7.94 -17.40
N GLU A 12 -18.11 -7.07 -17.90
CA GLU A 12 -16.65 -7.12 -17.77
C GLU A 12 -16.18 -6.94 -16.31
N ILE A 13 -16.86 -6.10 -15.54
CA ILE A 13 -16.56 -5.88 -14.11
C ILE A 13 -16.97 -7.11 -13.32
N TYR A 14 -18.18 -7.63 -13.57
CA TYR A 14 -18.65 -8.85 -12.92
C TYR A 14 -17.74 -10.04 -13.22
N ALA A 15 -17.34 -10.21 -14.48
CA ALA A 15 -16.41 -11.27 -14.89
C ALA A 15 -15.05 -11.16 -14.21
N SER A 16 -14.52 -9.93 -14.08
CA SER A 16 -13.25 -9.67 -13.40
C SER A 16 -13.32 -9.96 -11.90
N LEU A 17 -14.41 -9.56 -11.23
CA LEU A 17 -14.66 -9.89 -9.82
C LEU A 17 -14.76 -11.41 -9.61
N ARG A 18 -15.50 -12.09 -10.48
CA ARG A 18 -15.66 -13.56 -10.42
C ARG A 18 -14.34 -14.30 -10.64
N ARG A 19 -13.51 -13.84 -11.57
CA ARG A 19 -12.17 -14.41 -11.81
C ARG A 19 -11.29 -14.26 -10.57
N ARG A 20 -11.19 -13.05 -10.01
CA ARG A 20 -10.40 -12.80 -8.78
C ARG A 20 -10.88 -13.61 -7.59
N ALA A 21 -12.20 -13.70 -7.40
CA ALA A 21 -12.78 -14.48 -6.31
C ALA A 21 -12.34 -15.95 -6.38
N ARG A 22 -12.34 -16.55 -7.60
CA ARG A 22 -11.85 -17.91 -7.83
C ARG A 22 -10.37 -18.08 -7.56
N GLU A 23 -9.53 -17.19 -8.11
CA GLU A 23 -8.07 -17.22 -7.89
C GLU A 23 -7.73 -17.20 -6.39
N ARG A 24 -8.54 -16.48 -5.60
CA ARG A 24 -8.39 -16.35 -4.15
C ARG A 24 -9.18 -17.36 -3.34
N LYS A 25 -9.81 -18.36 -3.97
CA LYS A 25 -10.67 -19.37 -3.32
C LYS A 25 -11.69 -18.75 -2.36
N SER A 26 -12.32 -17.66 -2.78
CA SER A 26 -13.26 -16.87 -1.99
C SER A 26 -14.55 -16.58 -2.76
N SER A 27 -15.59 -16.10 -2.07
CA SER A 27 -16.83 -15.68 -2.72
C SER A 27 -16.69 -14.30 -3.37
N ILE A 28 -17.54 -14.02 -4.37
CA ILE A 28 -17.60 -12.70 -5.01
C ILE A 28 -17.85 -11.61 -3.97
N SER A 29 -18.79 -11.83 -3.04
CA SER A 29 -19.10 -10.86 -1.99
C SER A 29 -17.89 -10.55 -1.10
N VAL A 30 -17.12 -11.57 -0.71
CA VAL A 30 -15.91 -11.39 0.10
C VAL A 30 -14.86 -10.57 -0.65
N GLU A 31 -14.64 -10.88 -1.94
CA GLU A 31 -13.65 -10.15 -2.74
C GLU A 31 -14.13 -8.71 -3.05
N THR A 32 -15.42 -8.50 -3.28
CA THR A 32 -16.01 -7.16 -3.44
C THR A 32 -15.80 -6.32 -2.18
N ILE A 33 -16.10 -6.86 -1.00
CA ILE A 33 -15.88 -6.16 0.28
C ILE A 33 -14.39 -5.83 0.45
N ARG A 34 -13.50 -6.78 0.13
CA ARG A 34 -12.05 -6.55 0.21
C ARG A 34 -11.61 -5.41 -0.71
N LEU A 35 -12.12 -5.35 -1.94
CA LEU A 35 -11.76 -4.31 -2.90
C LEU A 35 -12.31 -2.95 -2.49
N LEU A 36 -13.56 -2.88 -2.05
CA LEU A 36 -14.14 -1.64 -1.50
C LEU A 36 -13.34 -1.15 -0.29
N GLY A 37 -13.01 -2.05 0.63
CA GLY A 37 -12.20 -1.72 1.80
C GLY A 37 -10.79 -1.23 1.43
N ARG A 38 -10.18 -1.75 0.36
CA ARG A 38 -8.90 -1.25 -0.14
C ARG A 38 -9.04 0.13 -0.75
N ALA A 39 -10.03 0.36 -1.61
CA ALA A 39 -10.26 1.65 -2.25
C ALA A 39 -10.47 2.76 -1.19
N LEU A 40 -11.33 2.49 -0.20
CA LEU A 40 -11.62 3.43 0.88
C LEU A 40 -10.45 3.68 1.85
N ARG A 41 -9.44 2.79 1.87
CA ARG A 41 -8.20 3.03 2.65
C ARG A 41 -7.21 3.91 1.91
N VAL A 42 -7.18 3.86 0.58
CA VAL A 42 -6.27 4.65 -0.25
C VAL A 42 -6.69 6.13 -0.23
N ASP A 43 -7.99 6.42 -0.10
CA ASP A 43 -8.53 7.77 0.07
C ASP A 43 -8.41 8.34 1.49
N ARG A 44 -7.58 7.76 2.37
CA ARG A 44 -7.33 8.38 3.68
C ARG A 44 -6.30 9.51 3.51
N PRO A 45 -6.69 10.79 3.73
CA PRO A 45 -5.76 11.92 3.64
C PRO A 45 -4.50 11.71 4.50
N GLY A 46 -4.65 11.05 5.64
CA GLY A 46 -3.57 10.77 6.58
C GLY A 46 -2.44 9.85 6.09
N VAL A 47 -2.60 9.02 5.05
CA VAL A 47 -1.49 8.16 4.59
C VAL A 47 -0.46 8.96 3.81
N ARG A 48 -0.93 9.90 2.98
CA ARG A 48 -0.05 10.79 2.24
C ARG A 48 0.62 11.77 3.20
N GLU A 49 -0.15 12.35 4.13
CA GLU A 49 0.37 13.25 5.16
C GLU A 49 1.38 12.54 6.07
N LEU A 50 1.15 11.28 6.46
CA LEU A 50 2.11 10.48 7.22
C LEU A 50 3.39 10.17 6.42
N LEU A 51 3.28 9.89 5.12
CA LEU A 51 4.45 9.67 4.28
C LEU A 51 5.24 10.97 4.08
N GLU A 52 4.57 12.10 3.90
CA GLU A 52 5.17 13.43 3.85
C GLU A 52 5.82 13.81 5.19
N GLU A 53 5.20 13.46 6.32
CA GLU A 53 5.77 13.61 7.67
C GLU A 53 7.07 12.80 7.80
N ILE A 54 7.04 11.50 7.48
CA ILE A 54 8.23 10.62 7.50
C ILE A 54 9.34 11.12 6.58
N GLU A 55 9.02 11.68 5.41
CA GLU A 55 10.00 12.27 4.50
C GLU A 55 10.55 13.60 5.02
N SER A 56 9.72 14.44 5.65
CA SER A 56 10.14 15.70 6.24
C SER A 56 11.03 15.54 7.46
N ASP A 57 10.85 14.43 8.20
CA ASP A 57 11.59 14.08 9.41
C ASP A 57 12.85 13.26 9.11
N ARG A 58 13.16 13.02 7.82
CA ARG A 58 14.44 12.39 7.45
C ARG A 58 15.58 13.29 7.87
N PRO A 59 16.51 12.82 8.72
CA PRO A 59 17.65 13.62 9.13
C PRO A 59 18.48 13.96 7.89
N VAL A 60 18.52 15.23 7.53
CA VAL A 60 19.42 15.74 6.49
C VAL A 60 20.84 15.45 6.96
N ALA A 61 21.58 14.66 6.20
CA ALA A 61 22.96 14.35 6.53
C ALA A 61 23.73 15.66 6.72
N ARG A 62 24.18 15.92 7.95
CA ARG A 62 25.02 17.09 8.24
C ARG A 62 26.23 17.01 7.30
N ARG A 63 26.58 18.13 6.68
CA ARG A 63 27.63 18.26 5.63
C ARG A 63 29.02 17.70 6.01
N ARG A 64 29.22 17.29 7.27
CA ARG A 64 30.46 16.74 7.85
C ARG A 64 30.31 15.33 8.43
N THR A 65 29.15 14.68 8.27
CA THR A 65 28.94 13.30 8.71
C THR A 65 29.30 12.36 7.56
N PRO A 66 30.20 11.38 7.77
CA PRO A 66 30.52 10.38 6.75
C PRO A 66 29.25 9.66 6.31
N SER A 67 29.13 9.38 5.01
CA SER A 67 27.99 8.60 4.53
C SER A 67 28.00 7.21 5.15
N ALA A 68 26.83 6.60 5.30
CA ALA A 68 26.72 5.22 5.80
C ALA A 68 27.62 4.26 5.01
N ALA A 69 27.75 4.47 3.70
CA ALA A 69 28.64 3.70 2.84
C ALA A 69 30.12 3.89 3.18
N ALA A 70 30.54 5.08 3.61
CA ALA A 70 31.92 5.34 4.03
C ALA A 70 32.26 4.62 5.36
N LEU A 71 31.33 4.65 6.32
CA LEU A 71 31.49 3.94 7.60
C LEU A 71 31.56 2.42 7.44
N ILE A 72 30.72 1.85 6.56
CA ILE A 72 30.76 0.41 6.24
C ILE A 72 32.09 0.03 5.57
N ARG A 73 32.63 0.90 4.72
CA ARG A 73 33.92 0.68 4.07
C ARG A 73 35.06 0.67 5.08
N GLU A 74 35.05 1.64 5.99
CA GLU A 74 36.04 1.76 7.06
C GLU A 74 36.06 0.52 7.98
N ASP A 75 34.90 0.05 8.41
CA ASP A 75 34.77 -1.15 9.26
C ASP A 75 35.34 -2.41 8.57
N ARG A 76 35.11 -2.56 7.26
CA ARG A 76 35.66 -3.68 6.47
C ARG A 76 37.18 -3.63 6.33
N THR A 77 37.78 -2.44 6.31
CA THR A 77 39.24 -2.27 6.24
C THR A 77 39.95 -2.43 7.59
N ARG A 78 39.22 -2.40 8.71
CA ARG A 78 39.78 -2.62 10.06
C ARG A 78 39.79 -4.10 10.49
N ARG A 79 39.22 -5.01 9.70
CA ARG A 79 39.27 -6.46 9.89
C ARG A 79 40.20 -7.10 8.86
#